data_AF-A0A537SNU2-F1
#
_entry.id   AF-A0A537SNU2-F1
#
_cell.length_a   1.000
_cell.length_b   1.000
_cell.length_c   1.000
_cell.angle_alpha   90.00
_cell.angle_beta   90.00
_cell.angle_gamma   90.00
#
_symmetry.space_group_name_H-M   'P 1'
#
loop_
_entity.id
_entity.type
_entity.pdbx_description
1 polymer ?
#
loop_
_entity_poly.entity_id
_entity_poly.type
_entity_poly.pdbx_seq_one_letter_code
_entity_poly.pdbx_strand_id
1 'polypeptide(L)'
;MSVAAMALAQTTGFTQKTLWYSAYGTYPKSEGGTETRIVLTYAFTPEAKELIAKAAKFLLEIKSIKADIRPDAVVPTFAEEILKKRNLQAPVGEVRALPDSAYSGS
;
A
#
# COMPACT_ATOMS: atom_id res chain seq x y z
N MET A 1 7.77 -10.00 -19.29
CA MET A 1 8.74 -9.17 -18.53
C MET A 1 8.26 -9.13 -17.09
N SER A 2 9.07 -9.59 -16.12
CA SER A 2 8.67 -9.58 -14.69
C SER A 2 8.66 -8.15 -14.14
N VAL A 3 7.86 -7.87 -13.11
CA VAL A 3 7.79 -6.54 -12.47
C VAL A 3 9.17 -6.11 -11.95
N ALA A 4 9.96 -7.05 -11.44
CA ALA A 4 11.33 -6.80 -10.99
C ALA A 4 12.28 -6.42 -12.15
N ALA A 5 12.15 -7.04 -13.32
CA ALA A 5 12.93 -6.68 -14.51
C ALA A 5 12.57 -5.27 -15.02
N MET A 6 11.28 -4.92 -15.00
CA MET A 6 10.83 -3.56 -15.34
C MET A 6 11.36 -2.52 -14.34
N ALA A 7 11.32 -2.82 -13.04
CA ALA A 7 11.88 -1.94 -12.00
C ALA A 7 13.41 -1.79 -12.13
N LEU A 8 14.12 -2.86 -12.49
CA LEU A 8 15.57 -2.82 -12.72
C LEU A 8 15.93 -1.86 -13.86
N ALA A 9 15.17 -1.88 -14.96
CA ALA A 9 15.40 -0.98 -16.09
C ALA A 9 15.21 0.51 -15.74
N GLN A 10 14.51 0.82 -14.65
CA GLN A 10 14.21 2.19 -14.21
C GLN A 10 15.00 2.62 -12.97
N THR A 11 15.87 1.77 -12.44
CA THR A 11 16.63 2.04 -11.21
C THR A 11 18.11 1.74 -11.37
N THR A 12 18.95 2.46 -10.64
CA THR A 12 20.41 2.24 -10.62
C THR A 12 20.86 1.80 -9.24
N GLY A 13 21.82 0.86 -9.17
CA GLY A 13 22.41 0.42 -7.90
C GLY A 13 21.66 -0.71 -7.18
N PHE A 14 20.60 -1.26 -7.78
CA PHE A 14 19.88 -2.42 -7.24
C PHE A 14 20.06 -3.66 -8.12
N THR A 15 20.05 -4.84 -7.50
CA THR A 15 19.94 -6.10 -8.24
C THR A 15 18.47 -6.44 -8.49
N GLN A 16 18.19 -7.21 -9.54
CA GLN A 16 16.83 -7.71 -9.79
C GLN A 16 16.28 -8.50 -8.59
N LYS A 17 17.13 -9.29 -7.91
CA LYS A 17 16.74 -10.03 -6.71
C LYS A 17 16.31 -9.10 -5.58
N THR A 18 17.02 -7.99 -5.36
CA THR A 18 16.67 -7.00 -4.35
C THR A 18 15.31 -6.36 -4.64
N LEU A 19 15.04 -6.03 -5.91
CA LEU A 19 13.77 -5.44 -6.34
C LEU A 19 12.61 -6.45 -6.29
N TRP A 20 12.88 -7.71 -6.62
CA TRP A 20 11.90 -8.78 -6.44
C TRP A 20 11.58 -8.97 -4.94
N TYR A 21 12.61 -9.03 -4.09
CA TYR A 21 12.42 -9.24 -2.66
C TYR A 21 11.67 -8.06 -2.01
N SER A 22 11.91 -6.82 -2.43
CA SER A 22 11.16 -5.67 -1.89
C SER A 22 9.66 -5.77 -2.19
N ALA A 23 9.31 -6.23 -3.40
CA ALA A 23 7.94 -6.37 -3.87
C ALA A 23 7.22 -7.63 -3.34
N TYR A 24 7.93 -8.75 -3.18
CA TYR A 24 7.33 -10.06 -2.91
C TYR A 24 7.90 -10.79 -1.70
N GLY A 25 9.12 -10.52 -1.27
CA GLY A 25 9.82 -11.29 -0.24
C GLY A 25 9.08 -11.29 1.11
N THR A 26 9.10 -12.44 1.78
CA THR A 26 8.56 -12.61 3.14
C THR A 26 9.67 -12.71 4.18
N TYR A 27 9.39 -12.20 5.37
CA TYR A 27 10.16 -12.48 6.59
C TYR A 27 9.51 -13.64 7.36
N PRO A 28 10.22 -14.29 8.31
CA PRO A 28 9.61 -15.22 9.26
C PRO A 28 8.45 -14.57 10.05
N LYS A 29 7.40 -15.34 10.37
CA LYS A 29 6.27 -14.83 11.17
C LYS A 29 6.72 -14.26 12.53
N SER A 30 7.75 -14.83 13.13
CA SER A 30 8.36 -14.35 14.39
C SER A 30 9.01 -12.97 14.28
N GLU A 31 9.33 -12.52 13.07
CA GLU A 31 9.96 -11.22 12.78
C GLU A 31 8.95 -10.22 12.19
N GLY A 32 7.65 -10.52 12.26
CA GLY A 32 6.59 -9.68 11.71
C GLY A 32 6.27 -9.97 10.24
N GLY A 33 6.70 -11.11 9.70
CA GLY A 33 6.30 -11.57 8.38
C GLY A 33 4.79 -11.82 8.25
N THR A 34 4.20 -11.35 7.15
CA THR A 34 2.77 -11.43 6.83
C THR A 34 2.54 -12.16 5.51
N GLU A 35 1.36 -12.76 5.33
CA GLU A 35 1.00 -13.48 4.09
C GLU A 35 0.71 -12.52 2.92
N THR A 36 0.31 -11.29 3.23
CA THR A 36 0.10 -10.22 2.27
C THR A 36 1.18 -9.17 2.44
N ARG A 37 1.82 -8.81 1.32
CA ARG A 37 2.90 -7.83 1.26
C ARG A 37 2.38 -6.42 0.99
N ILE A 38 1.42 -6.30 0.07
CA ILE A 38 0.80 -5.02 -0.31
C ILE A 38 -0.69 -5.25 -0.53
N VAL A 39 -1.53 -4.36 0.00
CA VAL A 39 -2.95 -4.24 -0.37
C VAL A 39 -3.10 -2.99 -1.22
N LEU A 40 -3.66 -3.12 -2.41
CA LEU A 40 -3.86 -2.01 -3.34
C LEU A 40 -5.27 -1.48 -3.15
N THR A 41 -5.46 -0.66 -2.12
CA THR A 41 -6.80 -0.21 -1.72
C THR A 41 -7.46 0.70 -2.76
N TYR A 42 -6.70 1.64 -3.36
CA TYR A 42 -7.16 2.62 -4.36
C TYR A 42 -8.51 3.32 -4.00
N ALA A 43 -8.78 3.55 -2.72
CA ALA A 43 -9.92 4.29 -2.21
C ALA A 43 -9.69 4.66 -0.73
N PHE A 44 -10.53 5.56 -0.20
CA PHE A 44 -10.64 5.76 1.24
C PHE A 44 -11.60 4.73 1.83
N THR A 45 -11.08 3.55 2.17
CA THR A 45 -11.88 2.50 2.85
C THR A 45 -12.28 2.94 4.26
N PRO A 46 -13.23 2.24 4.90
CA PRO A 46 -13.60 2.51 6.30
C PRO A 46 -12.37 2.52 7.23
N GLU A 47 -11.44 1.59 7.06
CA GLU A 47 -10.23 1.48 7.89
C GLU A 47 -9.29 2.66 7.66
N ALA A 48 -9.14 3.12 6.41
CA ALA A 48 -8.35 4.31 6.10
C ALA A 48 -8.97 5.58 6.71
N LYS A 49 -10.30 5.72 6.63
CA LYS A 49 -11.03 6.84 7.24
C LYS A 49 -10.91 6.82 8.76
N GLU A 50 -10.97 5.65 9.38
CA GLU A 50 -10.75 5.49 10.82
C GLU A 50 -9.32 5.88 11.22
N LEU A 51 -8.31 5.47 10.45
CA LEU A 51 -6.92 5.84 10.69
C LEU A 51 -6.73 7.36 10.59
N ILE A 52 -7.31 8.00 9.57
CA ILE A 52 -7.28 9.46 9.41
C ILE A 52 -7.90 10.14 10.64
N ALA A 53 -9.07 9.67 11.10
CA ALA A 53 -9.73 10.24 12.27
C ALA A 53 -8.89 10.09 13.55
N LYS A 54 -8.29 8.90 13.77
CA LYS A 54 -7.39 8.65 14.91
C LYS A 54 -6.15 9.55 14.86
N ALA A 55 -5.54 9.70 13.70
CA ALA A 55 -4.36 10.55 13.52
C ALA A 55 -4.69 12.04 13.73
N ALA A 56 -5.82 12.53 13.18
CA ALA A 56 -6.27 13.91 13.40
C ALA A 56 -6.50 14.20 14.90
N LYS A 57 -7.19 13.28 15.59
CA LYS A 57 -7.40 13.37 17.04
C LYS A 57 -6.07 13.42 17.81
N PHE A 58 -5.14 12.52 17.50
CA PHE A 58 -3.82 12.50 18.13
C PHE A 58 -3.06 13.81 17.91
N LEU A 59 -3.04 14.33 16.68
CA LEU A 59 -2.37 15.60 16.35
C LEU A 59 -2.99 16.79 17.09
N LEU A 60 -4.30 16.78 17.31
CA LEU A 60 -5.00 17.79 18.10
C LEU A 60 -4.65 17.68 19.59
N GLU A 61 -4.59 16.47 20.13
CA GLU A 61 -4.22 16.20 21.52
C GLU A 61 -2.81 16.70 21.84
N ILE A 62 -1.83 16.49 20.95
CA ILE A 62 -0.46 17.00 21.12
C ILE A 62 -0.31 18.48 20.70
N LYS A 63 -1.41 19.14 20.32
CA LYS A 63 -1.46 20.55 19.88
C LYS A 63 -0.59 20.85 18.66
N SER A 64 -0.31 19.86 17.83
CA SER A 64 0.40 20.03 16.56
C SER A 64 -0.48 20.72 15.51
N ILE A 65 -1.80 20.51 15.59
CA ILE A 65 -2.82 21.24 14.84
C ILE A 65 -3.73 22.02 15.81
N LYS A 66 -4.30 23.13 15.33
CA LYS A 66 -5.11 24.04 16.16
C LYS A 66 -6.59 23.64 16.26
N ALA A 67 -7.07 22.87 15.32
CA ALA A 67 -8.44 22.42 15.20
C ALA A 67 -8.46 21.08 14.47
N ASP A 68 -9.57 20.35 14.60
CA ASP A 68 -9.78 19.09 13.90
C ASP A 68 -9.84 19.29 12.37
N ILE A 69 -9.73 18.20 11.61
CA ILE A 69 -9.86 18.21 10.16
C ILE A 69 -11.29 18.63 9.76
N ARG A 70 -11.38 19.45 8.69
CA ARG A 70 -12.67 19.87 8.13
C ARG A 70 -13.47 18.66 7.63
N PRO A 71 -14.82 18.67 7.73
CA PRO A 71 -15.65 17.53 7.33
C PRO A 71 -15.47 17.10 5.86
N ASP A 72 -15.10 18.05 5.00
CA ASP A 72 -14.85 17.90 3.57
C ASP A 72 -13.35 17.77 3.22
N ALA A 73 -12.50 17.47 4.21
CA ALA A 73 -11.07 17.24 4.00
C ALA A 73 -10.79 15.95 3.22
N VAL A 74 -11.62 14.92 3.41
CA VAL A 74 -11.52 13.66 2.71
C VAL A 74 -12.47 13.70 1.51
N VAL A 75 -11.91 13.69 0.30
CA VAL A 75 -12.67 13.77 -0.95
C VAL A 75 -12.59 12.43 -1.67
N PRO A 76 -13.48 11.47 -1.37
CA PRO A 76 -13.38 10.11 -1.90
C PRO A 76 -13.93 9.97 -3.33
N THR A 77 -14.73 10.95 -3.77
CA THR A 77 -15.49 10.91 -5.02
C THR A 77 -14.63 10.62 -6.24
N PHE A 78 -13.42 11.19 -6.32
CA PHE A 78 -12.53 10.95 -7.46
C PHE A 78 -12.15 9.46 -7.62
N ALA A 79 -11.77 8.80 -6.53
CA ALA A 79 -11.41 7.39 -6.56
C ALA A 79 -12.64 6.51 -6.79
N GLU A 80 -13.75 6.81 -6.11
CA GLU A 80 -15.02 6.08 -6.23
C GLU A 80 -15.58 6.13 -7.67
N GLU A 81 -15.52 7.30 -8.32
CA GLU A 81 -15.93 7.45 -9.72
C GLU A 81 -15.07 6.62 -10.68
N ILE A 82 -13.75 6.59 -10.47
CA ILE A 82 -12.83 5.81 -11.29
C ILE A 82 -13.14 4.32 -11.12
N LEU A 83 -13.28 3.84 -9.89
CA LEU A 83 -13.62 2.45 -9.59
C LEU A 83 -14.95 2.05 -10.24
N LYS A 84 -15.99 2.90 -10.11
CA LYS A 84 -17.28 2.69 -10.75
C LYS A 84 -17.17 2.62 -12.27
N LYS A 85 -16.46 3.56 -12.91
CA LYS A 85 -16.24 3.58 -14.37
C LYS A 85 -15.49 2.34 -14.88
N ARG A 86 -14.63 1.76 -14.04
CA ARG A 86 -13.83 0.56 -14.35
C ARG A 86 -14.49 -0.75 -13.91
N ASN A 87 -15.68 -0.69 -13.29
CA ASN A 87 -16.36 -1.84 -12.68
C ASN A 87 -15.46 -2.60 -11.67
N LEU A 88 -14.74 -1.84 -10.84
CA LEU A 88 -13.84 -2.35 -9.82
C LEU A 88 -14.36 -2.02 -8.41
N GLN A 89 -13.94 -2.81 -7.43
CA GLN A 89 -14.16 -2.54 -6.01
C GLN A 89 -12.80 -2.43 -5.29
N ALA A 90 -12.77 -1.69 -4.20
CA ALA A 90 -11.61 -1.60 -3.32
C ALA A 90 -11.60 -2.76 -2.30
N PRO A 91 -10.45 -3.39 -2.02
CA PRO A 91 -9.16 -3.19 -2.69
C PRO A 91 -9.16 -3.73 -4.12
N VAL A 92 -8.45 -3.04 -5.02
CA VAL A 92 -8.36 -3.44 -6.44
C VAL A 92 -7.37 -4.58 -6.69
N GLY A 93 -6.62 -4.97 -5.66
CA GLY A 93 -5.70 -6.10 -5.74
C GLY A 93 -4.88 -6.27 -4.47
N GLU A 94 -4.09 -7.33 -4.48
CA GLU A 94 -3.14 -7.66 -3.41
C GLU A 94 -1.86 -8.25 -4.02
N VAL A 95 -0.75 -8.06 -3.32
CA VAL A 95 0.51 -8.75 -3.58
C VAL A 95 0.77 -9.68 -2.41
N ARG A 96 0.81 -10.99 -2.70
CA ARG A 96 1.13 -12.00 -1.70
C ARG A 96 2.62 -12.05 -1.43
N ALA A 97 2.96 -12.31 -0.18
CA ALA A 97 4.34 -12.55 0.21
C ALA A 97 4.76 -13.95 -0.28
N LEU A 98 6.00 -14.06 -0.77
CA LEU A 98 6.56 -15.26 -1.37
C LEU A 98 7.87 -15.62 -0.65
N PRO A 99 8.17 -16.92 -0.47
CA PRO A 99 9.45 -17.38 0.04
C PRO A 99 10.57 -17.12 -0.97
N ASP A 100 11.81 -17.00 -0.51
CA ASP A 100 13.00 -16.81 -1.36
C ASP A 100 13.13 -17.85 -2.48
N SER A 101 12.66 -19.07 -2.24
CA SER A 101 12.64 -20.16 -3.24
C SER A 101 11.75 -19.86 -4.45
N ALA A 102 10.84 -18.88 -4.36
CA ALA A 102 10.00 -18.44 -5.46
C ALA A 102 10.71 -17.48 -6.43
N TYR A 103 11.92 -17.00 -6.11
CA TYR A 103 12.69 -16.16 -7.02
C TYR A 103 13.31 -17.00 -8.15
N SER A 104 12.83 -16.79 -9.39
CA SER A 104 13.27 -17.53 -10.58
C SER A 104 14.39 -16.85 -11.40
N GLY A 105 14.83 -15.64 -11.03
CA GLY A 105 15.91 -14.93 -11.74
C GLY A 105 15.54 -14.38 -13.13
N SER A 106 14.26 -14.42 -13.51
CA SER A 106 13.75 -14.06 -14.85
C SER A 106 12.92 -12.78 -14.85
#